data_AF-A0A2V8SHF9-F1
#
_entry.id   AF-A0A2V8SHF9-F1
#
_cell.length_a   1.000
_cell.length_b   1.000
_cell.length_c   1.000
_cell.angle_alpha   90.00
_cell.angle_beta   90.00
_cell.angle_gamma   90.00
#
_symmetry.space_group_name_H-M   'P 1'
#
loop_
_entity.id
_entity.type
_entity.pdbx_description
1 polymer ?
#
loop_
_entity_poly.entity_id
_entity_poly.type
_entity_poly.pdbx_seq_one_letter_code
_entity_poly.pdbx_strand_id
1 'polypeptide(L)'
;MVREPPRQPSCCHFSFGRRGAFVVVMKLLKFKTVLRQPDPDAGWHFVHVKGKIGEKFEKKEGSRRVVCTINGSETFQCALMPSDGDFVIMVNKAKRDKLGIVGGSKIDVELKEDTSKYGLPMPAELREVLKQDREGNKLFHSLTAGKQRSMLYFVGKVKDIDKRIHTALIFIEHLKKNEGKIVHDQLQAELKRPVF
;
A
#
# COMPACT_ATOMS: atom_id res chain seq x y z
N MET A 1 -28.55 11.67 -60.92
CA MET A 1 -27.91 10.39 -61.31
C MET A 1 -26.44 10.65 -61.59
N VAL A 2 -25.54 9.97 -60.85
CA VAL A 2 -24.18 9.51 -61.28
C VAL A 2 -23.16 10.59 -61.72
N ARG A 3 -21.88 10.66 -61.35
CA ARG A 3 -20.92 10.08 -60.39
C ARG A 3 -19.63 10.94 -60.49
N GLU A 4 -18.90 11.03 -59.38
CA GLU A 4 -17.45 11.32 -59.19
C GLU A 4 -16.82 12.67 -59.58
N PRO A 5 -16.10 13.28 -58.61
CA PRO A 5 -14.81 13.94 -58.81
C PRO A 5 -13.65 13.20 -58.07
N PRO A 6 -12.39 13.59 -58.31
CA PRO A 6 -11.27 12.64 -58.50
C PRO A 6 -10.30 12.48 -57.31
N ARG A 7 -9.51 11.39 -57.41
CA ARG A 7 -8.13 11.15 -56.93
C ARG A 7 -7.69 11.87 -55.64
N GLN A 8 -7.58 11.11 -54.55
CA GLN A 8 -6.78 11.46 -53.38
C GLN A 8 -5.27 11.37 -53.68
N PRO A 9 -4.46 12.34 -53.22
CA PRO A 9 -3.01 12.23 -53.25
C PRO A 9 -2.41 11.78 -51.90
N SER A 10 -1.20 11.24 -52.04
CA SER A 10 -0.06 11.27 -51.11
C SER A 10 -0.23 10.65 -49.72
N CYS A 11 0.33 9.45 -49.62
CA CYS A 11 1.26 9.01 -48.57
C CYS A 11 1.73 10.14 -47.64
N CYS A 12 1.10 10.29 -46.47
CA CYS A 12 1.72 10.92 -45.32
C CYS A 12 2.29 9.81 -44.43
N HIS A 13 3.61 9.68 -44.51
CA HIS A 13 4.46 8.90 -43.63
C HIS A 13 4.25 9.39 -42.19
N PHE A 14 3.35 8.75 -41.45
CA PHE A 14 3.23 9.00 -40.01
C PHE A 14 4.31 8.17 -39.32
N SER A 15 5.49 8.78 -39.19
CA SER A 15 6.61 8.27 -38.42
C SER A 15 6.12 7.97 -37.01
N PHE A 16 5.91 6.69 -36.70
CA PHE A 16 5.67 6.21 -35.35
C PHE A 16 6.90 6.53 -34.49
N GLY A 17 6.85 7.69 -33.82
CA GLY A 17 7.79 8.04 -32.77
C GLY A 17 7.76 6.94 -31.73
N ARG A 18 8.88 6.24 -31.59
CA ARG A 18 9.13 5.24 -30.56
C ARG A 18 8.80 5.88 -29.21
N ARG A 19 7.65 5.53 -28.64
CA ARG A 19 7.39 5.74 -27.22
C ARG A 19 8.42 4.89 -26.50
N GLY A 20 9.50 5.53 -26.07
CA GLY A 20 10.48 4.94 -25.18
C GLY A 20 9.71 4.33 -24.01
N ALA A 21 9.79 3.02 -23.89
CA ALA A 21 9.41 2.35 -22.66
C ALA A 21 10.27 2.99 -21.57
N PHE A 22 9.65 3.78 -20.70
CA PHE A 22 10.25 4.14 -19.42
C PHE A 22 10.47 2.82 -18.69
N VAL A 23 11.69 2.28 -18.80
CA VAL A 23 12.15 1.21 -17.94
C VAL A 23 12.22 1.85 -16.55
N VAL A 24 11.18 1.64 -15.75
CA VAL A 24 11.23 1.93 -14.32
C VAL A 24 12.30 1.00 -13.77
N VAL A 25 13.52 1.51 -13.64
CA VAL A 25 14.63 0.78 -13.00
C VAL A 25 14.20 0.53 -11.57
N MET A 26 13.71 -0.67 -11.29
CA MET A 26 13.33 -1.09 -9.94
C MET A 26 14.57 -1.01 -9.06
N LYS A 27 14.66 0.02 -8.21
CA LYS A 27 15.74 0.16 -7.22
C LYS A 27 15.61 -0.95 -6.19
N LEU A 28 16.35 -2.03 -6.38
CA LEU A 28 16.50 -3.11 -5.41
C LEU A 28 17.78 -2.87 -4.61
N LEU A 29 17.66 -2.76 -3.28
CA LEU A 29 18.79 -2.62 -2.37
C LEU A 29 18.79 -3.79 -1.39
N LYS A 30 19.94 -4.44 -1.25
CA LYS A 30 20.13 -5.55 -0.33
C LYS A 30 21.20 -5.21 0.69
N PHE A 31 20.97 -5.56 1.96
CA PHE A 31 21.97 -5.39 3.02
C PHE A 31 21.68 -6.36 4.17
N LYS A 32 22.72 -6.64 4.95
CA LYS A 32 22.60 -7.42 6.19
C LYS A 32 22.49 -6.48 7.37
N THR A 33 21.69 -6.85 8.35
CA THR A 33 21.55 -6.08 9.60
C THR A 33 21.09 -6.98 10.74
N VAL A 34 20.90 -6.39 11.91
CA VAL A 34 20.41 -7.06 13.10
C VAL A 34 19.02 -6.51 13.42
N LEU A 35 18.08 -7.39 13.74
CA LEU A 35 16.78 -6.98 14.26
C LEU A 35 16.97 -6.38 15.66
N ARG A 36 16.60 -5.12 15.83
CA ARG A 36 16.77 -4.40 17.10
C ARG A 36 15.44 -4.22 17.81
N GLN A 37 15.54 -3.96 19.10
CA GLN A 37 14.48 -3.49 19.97
C GLN A 37 15.05 -2.31 20.78
N PRO A 38 14.23 -1.32 21.15
CA PRO A 38 14.72 -0.13 21.86
C PRO A 38 15.25 -0.48 23.25
N ASP A 39 14.62 -1.45 23.91
CA ASP A 39 14.96 -1.98 25.22
C ASP A 39 14.51 -3.46 25.31
N PRO A 40 15.03 -4.24 26.28
CA PRO A 40 14.69 -5.67 26.44
C PRO A 40 13.21 -5.98 26.66
N ASP A 41 12.45 -5.05 27.24
CA ASP A 41 11.05 -5.23 27.64
C ASP A 41 10.07 -4.71 26.56
N ALA A 42 10.58 -4.02 25.54
CA ALA A 42 9.78 -3.49 24.46
C ALA A 42 9.15 -4.60 23.61
N GLY A 43 7.82 -4.56 23.51
CA GLY A 43 7.06 -5.46 22.64
C GLY A 43 7.28 -5.26 21.13
N TRP A 44 8.02 -4.22 20.72
CA TRP A 44 8.22 -3.85 19.32
C TRP A 44 9.67 -3.95 18.88
N HIS A 45 9.86 -4.31 17.62
CA HIS A 45 11.18 -4.55 17.03
C HIS A 45 11.26 -3.85 15.68
N PHE A 46 12.47 -3.51 15.27
CA PHE A 46 12.70 -2.77 14.06
C PHE A 46 14.01 -3.17 13.36
N VAL A 47 14.00 -2.99 12.05
CA VAL A 47 15.18 -3.06 11.20
C VAL A 47 15.73 -1.64 11.07
N HIS A 48 17.00 -1.46 11.45
CA HIS A 48 17.70 -0.20 11.24
C HIS A 48 18.20 -0.10 9.80
N VAL A 49 17.92 1.03 9.15
CA VAL A 49 18.26 1.33 7.75
C VAL A 49 19.03 2.64 7.73
N LYS A 50 20.31 2.59 7.32
CA LYS A 50 21.17 3.78 7.24
C LYS A 50 20.56 4.83 6.30
N GLY A 51 20.73 6.11 6.60
CA GLY A 51 20.26 7.26 5.83
C GLY A 51 20.67 7.15 4.37
N LYS A 52 21.94 6.84 4.10
CA LYS A 52 22.50 6.60 2.74
C LYS A 52 21.73 5.54 1.92
N ILE A 53 21.06 4.58 2.58
CA ILE A 53 20.21 3.58 1.93
C ILE A 53 18.79 4.12 1.81
N GLY A 54 18.21 4.62 2.90
CA GLY A 54 16.82 5.08 2.94
C GLY A 54 16.53 6.29 2.07
N GLU A 55 17.48 7.21 1.93
CA GLU A 55 17.37 8.43 1.10
C GLU A 55 17.33 8.14 -0.39
N LYS A 56 17.71 6.94 -0.83
CA LYS A 56 17.60 6.52 -2.24
C LYS A 56 16.15 6.31 -2.68
N PHE A 57 15.23 6.17 -1.72
CA PHE A 57 13.80 6.03 -1.94
C PHE A 57 13.08 7.38 -1.83
N GLU A 58 12.19 7.63 -2.78
CA GLU A 58 11.44 8.88 -2.85
C GLU A 58 10.45 9.02 -1.70
N LYS A 59 10.36 10.25 -1.16
CA LYS A 59 9.32 10.61 -0.20
C LYS A 59 8.11 11.11 -0.97
N LYS A 60 7.03 10.32 -0.98
CA LYS A 60 5.76 10.66 -1.63
C LYS A 60 4.70 10.88 -0.55
N GLU A 61 3.97 11.99 -0.63
CA GLU A 61 2.87 12.31 0.31
C GLU A 61 3.27 12.20 1.79
N GLY A 62 4.49 12.65 2.13
CA GLY A 62 5.00 12.62 3.50
C GLY A 62 5.62 11.29 3.95
N SER A 63 5.55 10.21 3.16
CA SER A 63 6.06 8.88 3.53
C SER A 63 7.02 8.31 2.49
N ARG A 64 8.07 7.61 2.93
CA ARG A 64 8.93 6.81 2.05
C ARG A 64 8.46 5.37 2.09
N ARG A 65 7.73 4.94 1.05
CA ARG A 65 7.11 3.62 0.99
C ARG A 65 7.99 2.64 0.23
N VAL A 66 8.20 1.48 0.84
CA VAL A 66 9.03 0.41 0.29
C VAL A 66 8.33 -0.93 0.50
N VAL A 67 8.66 -1.89 -0.34
CA VAL A 67 8.41 -3.31 -0.08
C VAL A 67 9.68 -3.89 0.52
N CYS A 68 9.58 -4.38 1.75
CA CYS A 68 10.66 -5.04 2.48
C CYS A 68 10.51 -6.55 2.35
N THR A 69 11.60 -7.25 2.04
CA THR A 69 11.71 -8.70 2.14
C THR A 69 12.78 -9.06 3.13
N ILE A 70 12.45 -9.90 4.12
CA ILE A 70 13.39 -10.38 5.13
C ILE A 70 13.69 -11.84 4.88
N ASN A 71 14.98 -12.20 4.87
CA ASN A 71 15.50 -13.56 4.67
C ASN A 71 14.95 -14.26 3.41
N GLY A 72 14.61 -13.48 2.38
CA GLY A 72 14.04 -13.98 1.12
C GLY A 72 12.63 -14.58 1.20
N SER A 73 12.00 -14.62 2.39
CA SER A 73 10.77 -15.40 2.62
C SER A 73 9.55 -14.55 3.00
N GLU A 74 9.71 -13.51 3.80
CA GLU A 74 8.61 -12.65 4.23
C GLU A 74 8.69 -11.28 3.55
N THR A 75 7.78 -11.04 2.60
CA THR A 75 7.67 -9.79 1.85
C THR A 75 6.45 -8.99 2.31
N PHE A 76 6.63 -7.70 2.62
CA PHE A 76 5.55 -6.82 3.06
C PHE A 76 5.80 -5.35 2.71
N GLN A 77 4.71 -4.61 2.56
CA GLN A 77 4.75 -3.16 2.33
C GLN A 77 4.89 -2.41 3.65
N CYS A 78 5.82 -1.47 3.72
CA CYS A 78 6.10 -0.69 4.92
C CYS A 78 6.56 0.73 4.58
N ALA A 79 6.69 1.56 5.62
CA ALA A 79 7.32 2.86 5.53
C ALA A 79 8.73 2.80 6.11
N LEU A 80 9.64 3.56 5.51
CA LEU A 80 10.88 3.97 6.16
C LEU A 80 10.54 5.15 7.07
N MET A 81 10.49 4.90 8.38
CA MET A 81 10.20 5.93 9.37
C MET A 81 11.51 6.63 9.76
N PRO A 82 11.60 7.96 9.67
CA PRO A 82 12.80 8.69 10.07
C PRO A 82 13.17 8.44 11.53
N SER A 83 14.45 8.26 11.82
CA SER A 83 15.00 8.11 13.16
C SER A 83 16.44 8.63 13.18
N ASP A 84 16.68 9.80 13.77
CA ASP A 84 18.01 10.40 13.99
C ASP A 84 18.94 10.40 12.76
N GLY A 85 18.43 10.85 11.60
CA GLY A 85 19.18 10.89 10.34
C GLY A 85 19.24 9.55 9.59
N ASP A 86 18.84 8.46 10.24
CA ASP A 86 18.63 7.14 9.68
C ASP A 86 17.11 6.85 9.55
N PHE A 87 16.78 5.60 9.25
CA PHE A 87 15.41 5.12 9.14
C PHE A 87 15.21 3.80 9.87
N VAL A 88 13.97 3.54 10.26
CA VAL A 88 13.57 2.27 10.85
C VAL A 88 12.37 1.67 10.11
N ILE A 89 12.35 0.34 10.02
CA ILE A 89 11.20 -0.44 9.54
C ILE A 89 10.71 -1.29 10.70
N MET A 90 9.44 -1.13 11.08
CA MET A 90 8.83 -1.94 12.13
C MET A 90 8.59 -3.37 11.65
N VAL A 91 8.94 -4.34 12.50
CA VAL A 91 8.64 -5.75 12.30
C VAL A 91 7.73 -6.22 13.42
N ASN A 92 6.46 -6.41 13.10
CA ASN A 92 5.48 -6.83 14.08
C ASN A 92 5.71 -8.29 14.53
N LYS A 93 5.12 -8.66 15.67
CA LYS A 93 5.26 -9.99 16.26
C LYS A 93 4.89 -11.11 15.30
N ALA A 94 3.76 -11.00 14.58
CA ALA A 94 3.32 -12.03 13.64
C ALA A 94 4.35 -12.34 12.53
N LYS A 95 5.06 -11.32 12.03
CA LYS A 95 6.14 -11.51 11.04
C LYS A 95 7.37 -12.15 11.64
N ARG A 96 7.73 -11.74 12.86
CA ARG A 96 8.86 -12.32 13.61
C ARG A 96 8.63 -13.79 13.90
N ASP A 97 7.44 -14.14 14.37
CA ASP A 97 7.05 -15.52 14.67
C ASP A 97 7.11 -16.40 13.41
N LYS A 98 6.59 -15.90 12.27
CA LYS A 98 6.65 -16.60 10.97
C LYS A 98 8.09 -16.82 10.47
N LEU A 99 8.98 -15.87 10.74
CA LEU A 99 10.39 -15.93 10.34
C LEU A 99 11.29 -16.65 11.34
N GLY A 100 10.80 -16.93 12.56
CA GLY A 100 11.61 -17.47 13.64
C GLY A 100 12.72 -16.53 14.11
N ILE A 101 12.50 -15.21 14.05
CA ILE A 101 13.52 -14.20 14.41
C ILE A 101 13.17 -13.47 15.71
N VAL A 102 14.19 -13.11 16.48
CA VAL A 102 14.08 -12.39 17.77
C VAL A 102 15.01 -11.18 17.77
N GLY A 103 14.93 -10.33 18.80
CA GLY A 103 15.91 -9.27 19.01
C GLY A 103 17.34 -9.84 19.00
N GLY A 104 18.24 -9.24 18.23
CA GLY A 104 19.61 -9.71 18.05
C GLY A 104 19.83 -10.66 16.87
N SER A 105 18.78 -11.18 16.22
CA SER A 105 18.92 -12.03 15.02
C SER A 105 19.56 -11.25 13.86
N LYS A 106 20.56 -11.86 13.21
CA LYS A 106 21.10 -11.39 11.93
C LYS A 106 20.10 -11.72 10.82
N ILE A 107 19.80 -10.73 9.99
CA ILE A 107 18.81 -10.84 8.91
C ILE A 107 19.35 -10.27 7.60
N ASP A 108 18.92 -10.87 6.49
CA ASP A 108 19.13 -10.33 5.14
C ASP A 108 17.89 -9.53 4.74
N VAL A 109 18.08 -8.26 4.37
CA VAL A 109 16.99 -7.33 4.04
C VAL A 109 17.10 -6.90 2.59
N GLU A 110 15.99 -7.01 1.87
CA GLU A 110 15.83 -6.47 0.52
C GLU A 110 14.75 -5.40 0.52
N LEU A 111 15.08 -4.21 0.02
CA LEU A 111 14.15 -3.08 -0.12
C LEU A 111 13.98 -2.76 -1.59
N LYS A 112 12.72 -2.58 -1.99
CA LYS A 112 12.34 -2.04 -3.31
C LYS A 112 11.30 -0.94 -3.14
N GLU A 113 11.24 -0.02 -4.09
CA GLU A 113 10.21 1.01 -4.09
C GLU A 113 8.80 0.39 -4.13
N ASP A 114 7.88 0.92 -3.33
CA ASP A 114 6.47 0.52 -3.35
C ASP A 114 5.72 1.30 -4.42
N THR A 115 5.51 0.67 -5.57
CA THR A 115 4.77 1.25 -6.70
C THR A 115 3.26 0.95 -6.64
N SER A 116 2.78 0.33 -5.56
CA SER A 116 1.36 0.01 -5.44
C SER A 116 0.52 1.27 -5.22
N LYS A 117 -0.68 1.28 -5.81
CA LYS A 117 -1.59 2.43 -5.74
C LYS A 117 -1.92 2.86 -4.31
N TYR A 118 -2.13 1.91 -3.40
CA TYR A 118 -2.58 2.20 -2.04
C TYR A 118 -1.55 1.85 -0.95
N GLY A 119 -0.43 1.23 -1.30
CA GLY A 119 0.55 0.72 -0.32
C GLY A 119 0.09 -0.52 0.45
N LEU A 120 -1.06 -1.09 0.09
CA LEU A 120 -1.64 -2.35 0.54
C LEU A 120 -2.48 -2.98 -0.59
N PRO A 121 -2.61 -4.32 -0.64
CA PRO A 121 -3.51 -4.97 -1.57
C PRO A 121 -4.97 -4.59 -1.27
N MET A 122 -5.73 -4.25 -2.31
CA MET A 122 -7.17 -4.00 -2.22
C MET A 122 -7.91 -5.34 -2.07
N PRO A 123 -8.66 -5.58 -0.98
CA PRO A 123 -9.50 -6.77 -0.85
C PRO A 123 -10.56 -6.83 -1.96
N ALA A 124 -10.87 -8.04 -2.43
CA ALA A 124 -11.79 -8.20 -3.56
C ALA A 124 -13.21 -7.74 -3.23
N GLU A 125 -13.62 -7.99 -1.99
CA GLU A 125 -14.92 -7.66 -1.42
C GLU A 125 -15.09 -6.13 -1.36
N LEU A 126 -14.09 -5.41 -0.83
CA LEU A 126 -14.12 -3.96 -0.82
C LEU A 126 -14.14 -3.37 -2.23
N ARG A 127 -13.39 -3.96 -3.17
CA ARG A 127 -13.40 -3.51 -4.57
C ARG A 127 -14.79 -3.61 -5.18
N GLU A 128 -15.51 -4.70 -4.91
CA GLU A 128 -16.85 -4.90 -5.44
C GLU A 128 -17.86 -3.95 -4.79
N VAL A 129 -17.77 -3.72 -3.48
CA VAL A 129 -18.58 -2.69 -2.79
C VAL A 129 -18.37 -1.31 -3.42
N LEU A 130 -17.12 -0.89 -3.63
CA LEU A 130 -16.79 0.38 -4.29
C LEU A 130 -17.29 0.44 -5.73
N LYS A 131 -17.31 -0.67 -6.46
CA LYS A 131 -17.82 -0.72 -7.83
C LYS A 131 -19.33 -0.52 -7.89
N GLN A 132 -20.06 -1.02 -6.90
CA GLN A 132 -21.52 -0.93 -6.82
C GLN A 132 -21.99 0.41 -6.20
N ASP A 133 -21.25 0.96 -5.24
CA ASP A 133 -21.56 2.25 -4.61
C ASP A 133 -20.67 3.38 -5.18
N ARG A 134 -21.21 4.12 -6.16
CA ARG A 134 -20.52 5.25 -6.80
C ARG A 134 -20.17 6.38 -5.83
N GLU A 135 -21.04 6.66 -4.87
CA GLU A 135 -20.82 7.71 -3.87
C GLU A 135 -19.73 7.29 -2.89
N GLY A 136 -19.84 6.08 -2.34
CA GLY A 136 -18.84 5.46 -1.49
C GLY A 136 -17.46 5.42 -2.15
N ASN A 137 -17.42 5.10 -3.44
CA ASN A 137 -16.18 5.13 -4.22
C ASN A 137 -15.55 6.51 -4.31
N LYS A 138 -16.35 7.54 -4.56
CA LYS A 138 -15.89 8.94 -4.59
C LYS A 138 -15.34 9.35 -3.22
N LEU A 139 -16.05 9.03 -2.14
CA LEU A 139 -15.65 9.36 -0.78
C LEU A 139 -14.36 8.63 -0.38
N PHE A 140 -14.25 7.32 -0.64
CA PHE A 140 -13.03 6.55 -0.39
C PHE A 140 -11.83 7.15 -1.13
N HIS A 141 -12.01 7.50 -2.41
CA HIS A 141 -10.92 8.09 -3.21
C HIS A 141 -10.57 9.52 -2.82
N SER A 142 -11.44 10.22 -2.08
CA SER A 142 -11.16 11.56 -1.52
C SER A 142 -10.37 11.52 -0.20
N LEU A 143 -10.27 10.35 0.44
CA LEU A 143 -9.46 10.16 1.64
C LEU A 143 -7.97 10.34 1.32
N THR A 144 -7.20 10.77 2.33
CA THR A 144 -5.73 10.74 2.24
C THR A 144 -5.24 9.29 2.07
N ALA A 145 -4.10 9.08 1.39
CA ALA A 145 -3.56 7.74 1.18
C ALA A 145 -3.33 6.96 2.49
N GLY A 146 -3.00 7.67 3.59
CA GLY A 146 -2.93 7.09 4.92
C GLY A 146 -4.27 6.51 5.40
N LYS A 147 -5.36 7.27 5.27
CA LYS A 147 -6.71 6.83 5.65
C LYS A 147 -7.22 5.69 4.76
N GLN A 148 -6.97 5.76 3.45
CA GLN A 148 -7.27 4.66 2.53
C GLN A 148 -6.56 3.38 2.96
N ARG A 149 -5.26 3.48 3.25
CA ARG A 149 -4.46 2.33 3.70
C ARG A 149 -4.94 1.76 5.03
N SER A 150 -5.31 2.61 5.99
CA SER A 150 -5.90 2.14 7.26
C SER A 150 -7.17 1.34 7.01
N MET A 151 -8.08 1.84 6.17
CA MET A 151 -9.29 1.10 5.80
C MET A 151 -8.99 -0.24 5.12
N LEU A 152 -8.06 -0.26 4.15
CA LEU A 152 -7.62 -1.49 3.49
C LEU A 152 -7.03 -2.51 4.47
N TYR A 153 -6.25 -2.04 5.45
CA TYR A 153 -5.70 -2.89 6.50
C TYR A 153 -6.80 -3.51 7.37
N PHE A 154 -7.75 -2.70 7.84
CA PHE A 154 -8.83 -3.21 8.70
C PHE A 154 -9.71 -4.22 7.97
N VAL A 155 -10.12 -3.93 6.74
CA VAL A 155 -10.93 -4.85 5.93
C VAL A 155 -10.11 -6.11 5.59
N GLY A 156 -8.90 -5.95 5.08
CA GLY A 156 -8.06 -7.07 4.63
C GLY A 156 -7.59 -8.01 5.75
N LYS A 157 -7.58 -7.55 7.01
CA LYS A 157 -7.24 -8.39 8.17
C LYS A 157 -8.35 -9.39 8.52
N VAL A 158 -9.60 -9.13 8.14
CA VAL A 158 -10.73 -10.03 8.40
C VAL A 158 -10.60 -11.26 7.51
N LYS A 159 -10.50 -12.45 8.12
CA LYS A 159 -10.27 -13.71 7.37
C LYS A 159 -11.53 -14.23 6.68
N ASP A 160 -12.65 -14.11 7.38
CA ASP A 160 -13.96 -14.57 6.93
C ASP A 160 -14.52 -13.62 5.85
N ILE A 161 -15.07 -14.19 4.77
CA ILE A 161 -15.49 -13.44 3.59
C ILE A 161 -16.71 -12.57 3.91
N ASP A 162 -17.73 -13.13 4.56
CA ASP A 162 -18.98 -12.43 4.88
C ASP A 162 -18.72 -11.29 5.86
N LYS A 163 -17.91 -11.53 6.89
CA LYS A 163 -17.46 -10.47 7.82
C LYS A 163 -16.64 -9.40 7.10
N ARG A 164 -15.87 -9.75 6.08
CA ARG A 164 -15.09 -8.78 5.31
C ARG A 164 -15.97 -7.91 4.42
N ILE A 165 -16.97 -8.49 3.76
CA ILE A 165 -18.00 -7.76 3.02
C ILE A 165 -18.74 -6.80 3.96
N HIS A 166 -19.20 -7.31 5.10
CA HIS A 166 -19.89 -6.51 6.11
C HIS A 166 -19.03 -5.36 6.64
N THR A 167 -17.75 -5.62 6.94
CA THR A 167 -16.80 -4.59 7.36
C THR A 167 -16.62 -3.53 6.27
N ALA A 168 -16.47 -3.93 5.00
CA ALA A 168 -16.36 -3.00 3.88
C ALA A 168 -17.60 -2.09 3.76
N LEU A 169 -18.81 -2.66 3.86
CA LEU A 169 -20.07 -1.92 3.85
C LEU A 169 -20.15 -0.93 5.02
N ILE A 170 -19.78 -1.34 6.24
CA ILE A 170 -19.75 -0.44 7.40
C ILE A 170 -18.84 0.77 7.13
N PHE A 171 -17.63 0.57 6.61
CA PHE A 171 -16.73 1.68 6.33
C PHE A 171 -17.31 2.64 5.27
N ILE A 172 -17.95 2.12 4.22
CA ILE A 172 -18.54 2.96 3.18
C ILE A 172 -19.73 3.76 3.70
N GLU A 173 -20.64 3.11 4.42
CA GLU A 173 -21.78 3.78 5.06
C GLU A 173 -21.32 4.81 6.10
N HIS A 174 -20.26 4.50 6.84
CA HIS A 174 -19.64 5.43 7.76
C HIS A 174 -19.17 6.70 7.06
N LEU A 175 -18.48 6.57 5.92
CA LEU A 175 -18.03 7.72 5.14
C LEU A 175 -19.22 8.54 4.64
N LYS A 176 -20.27 7.90 4.13
CA LYS A 176 -21.47 8.60 3.64
C LYS A 176 -22.16 9.39 4.74
N LYS A 177 -22.35 8.79 5.92
CA LYS A 177 -22.95 9.46 7.09
C LYS A 177 -22.12 10.62 7.65
N ASN A 178 -20.81 10.61 7.41
CA ASN A 178 -19.86 11.56 8.00
C ASN A 178 -19.17 12.44 6.94
N GLU A 179 -19.79 12.67 5.78
CA GLU A 179 -19.28 13.56 4.73
C GLU A 179 -17.85 13.21 4.28
N GLY A 180 -17.54 11.92 4.16
CA GLY A 180 -16.22 11.40 3.78
C GLY A 180 -15.19 11.41 4.91
N LYS A 181 -15.59 11.65 6.16
CA LYS A 181 -14.70 11.63 7.33
C LYS A 181 -14.76 10.26 8.02
N ILE A 182 -13.64 9.87 8.61
CA ILE A 182 -13.55 8.72 9.52
C ILE A 182 -13.63 9.26 10.94
N VAL A 183 -14.76 9.07 11.60
CA VAL A 183 -15.02 9.41 12.99
C VAL A 183 -14.81 8.15 13.84
N HIS A 184 -13.67 8.07 14.52
CA HIS A 184 -13.20 6.83 15.13
C HIS A 184 -14.17 6.20 16.14
N ASP A 185 -14.74 7.00 17.04
CA ASP A 185 -15.62 6.48 18.10
C ASP A 185 -16.90 5.89 17.52
N GLN A 186 -17.48 6.59 16.54
CA GLN A 186 -18.65 6.10 15.82
C GLN A 186 -18.31 4.83 15.05
N LEU A 187 -17.24 4.85 14.23
CA LEU A 187 -16.84 3.69 13.43
C LEU A 187 -16.61 2.45 14.30
N GLN A 188 -15.99 2.60 15.48
CA GLN A 188 -15.81 1.50 16.42
C GLN A 188 -17.14 0.93 16.93
N ALA A 189 -18.14 1.77 17.19
CA ALA A 189 -19.47 1.32 17.56
C ALA A 189 -20.17 0.62 16.38
N GLU A 190 -20.03 1.13 15.15
CA GLU A 190 -20.62 0.53 13.96
C GLU A 190 -20.02 -0.84 13.63
N LEU A 191 -18.71 -1.03 13.84
CA LEU A 191 -18.01 -2.29 13.65
C LEU A 191 -18.43 -3.40 14.64
N LYS A 192 -19.12 -3.06 15.73
CA LYS A 192 -19.67 -4.04 16.69
C LYS A 192 -21.05 -4.55 16.30
N ARG A 193 -21.66 -4.02 15.24
CA ARG A 193 -22.97 -4.49 14.77
C ARG A 193 -22.88 -5.96 14.34
N PRO A 194 -23.92 -6.77 14.62
CA PRO A 194 -23.94 -8.15 14.18
C PRO A 194 -23.96 -8.23 12.64
N VAL A 195 -23.31 -9.26 12.11
CA VAL A 195 -23.48 -9.65 10.71
C VAL A 195 -24.88 -10.24 10.58
N PHE A 196 -25.67 -9.71 9.64
CA PHE A 196 -27.02 -10.20 9.35
C PHE A 196 -26.99 -11.58 8.70
#